data_AF-U5Y7S8-F1
#
_entry.id   AF-U5Y7S8-F1
#
_cell.length_a   1.000
_cell.length_b   1.000
_cell.length_c   1.000
_cell.angle_alpha   90.00
_cell.angle_beta   90.00
_cell.angle_gamma   90.00
#
_symmetry.space_group_name_H-M   'P 1'
#
loop_
_entity.id
_entity.type
_entity.pdbx_description
1 polymer ?
#
loop_
_entity_poly.entity_id
_entity_poly.type
_entity_poly.pdbx_seq_one_letter_code
_entity_poly.pdbx_strand_id
1 'polypeptide(L)'
;MRISLIFMVIAATFVLASAKPTDSNQAKIVQATLPEGPSQRLLRTHPTTYEDDDSEERGKFTEAEKALFKTMKANGETHGDYAVKLGIAKALRRGEAESAIRNRLMATEEYAMWKQYYNYLNGNK
;
A
#
# COMPACT_ATOMS: atom_id res chain seq x y z
N MET A 1 16.00 34.40 31.32
CA MET A 1 17.21 33.81 30.73
C MET A 1 17.58 32.57 31.52
N ARG A 2 17.88 31.49 30.78
CA ARG A 2 18.66 30.31 31.19
C ARG A 2 17.89 29.22 31.96
N ILE A 3 17.38 28.30 31.14
CA ILE A 3 17.03 26.91 31.46
C ILE A 3 18.24 26.28 32.20
N SER A 4 18.02 25.87 33.46
CA SER A 4 19.01 25.23 34.31
C SER A 4 19.18 23.76 33.90
N LEU A 5 20.19 23.58 33.05
CA LEU A 5 20.82 22.33 32.66
C LEU A 5 21.57 21.68 33.84
N ILE A 6 21.48 20.35 33.89
CA ILE A 6 22.52 19.35 34.23
C ILE A 6 22.02 18.34 35.27
N PHE A 7 21.70 17.16 34.72
CA PHE A 7 21.48 15.93 35.44
C PHE A 7 22.66 15.62 36.37
N MET A 8 22.25 15.29 37.59
CA MET A 8 23.02 14.85 38.72
C MET A 8 23.92 13.66 38.38
N VAL A 9 25.22 13.84 38.59
CA VAL A 9 26.15 12.91 39.24
C VAL A 9 26.22 11.49 38.64
N ILE A 10 27.18 11.34 37.73
CA ILE A 10 27.80 10.07 37.36
C ILE A 10 28.46 9.50 38.62
N ALA A 11 27.85 8.46 39.18
CA ALA A 11 28.40 7.70 40.28
C ALA A 11 29.67 6.96 39.83
N ALA A 12 30.80 7.53 40.21
CA ALA A 12 31.95 6.85 40.80
C ALA A 12 32.15 5.34 40.53
N THR A 13 33.34 5.07 39.96
CA THR A 13 34.34 4.09 40.45
C THR A 13 34.29 2.64 39.97
N PHE A 14 35.51 2.07 39.91
CA PHE A 14 35.96 0.78 39.39
C PHE A 14 36.17 0.81 37.86
N VAL A 15 37.40 0.77 37.35
CA VAL A 15 38.36 -0.31 37.56
C VAL A 15 39.78 0.17 37.22
N LEU A 16 40.65 0.09 38.24
CA LEU A 16 42.03 -0.40 38.22
C LEU A 16 43.10 0.34 37.39
N ALA A 17 43.97 1.02 38.14
CA ALA A 17 45.29 1.43 37.73
C ALA A 17 46.20 0.22 37.44
N SER A 18 46.90 0.24 36.30
CA SER A 18 48.18 -0.46 36.14
C SER A 18 49.17 0.46 35.40
N ALA A 19 50.22 0.87 36.10
CA ALA A 19 51.29 1.69 35.57
C ALA A 19 52.21 0.91 34.62
N LYS A 20 52.65 1.54 33.53
CA LYS A 20 54.07 1.73 33.12
C LYS A 20 54.16 2.46 31.77
N PRO A 21 55.15 3.38 31.57
CA PRO A 21 55.41 4.04 30.30
C PRO A 21 56.42 3.23 29.51
N THR A 22 56.07 2.69 28.34
CA THR A 22 57.03 2.01 27.45
C THR A 22 56.47 1.97 26.03
N ASP A 23 57.16 2.73 25.19
CA ASP A 23 57.63 2.38 23.85
C ASP A 23 56.73 2.53 22.61
N SER A 24 57.40 3.17 21.64
CA SER A 24 57.29 3.11 20.18
C SER A 24 55.94 3.24 19.49
N ASN A 25 55.72 4.45 18.95
CA ASN A 25 55.44 4.74 17.54
C ASN A 25 54.81 3.63 16.66
N GLN A 26 53.74 4.05 15.97
CA GLN A 26 53.14 3.45 14.77
C GLN A 26 52.17 2.27 14.97
N ALA A 27 50.96 2.58 15.44
CA ALA A 27 49.79 1.82 14.99
C ALA A 27 49.54 2.16 13.50
N LYS A 28 50.03 1.30 12.60
CA LYS A 28 49.69 1.35 11.18
C LYS A 28 48.19 1.02 11.06
N ILE A 29 47.36 2.04 10.89
CA ILE A 29 45.94 1.86 10.59
C ILE A 29 45.88 1.10 9.27
N VAL A 30 45.48 -0.18 9.33
CA VAL A 30 45.16 -0.95 8.13
C VAL A 30 44.04 -0.18 7.44
N GLN A 31 44.29 0.30 6.22
CA GLN A 31 43.25 0.86 5.37
C GLN A 31 42.10 -0.15 5.35
N ALA A 32 40.98 0.23 5.97
CA ALA A 32 39.76 -0.52 5.84
C ALA A 32 39.48 -0.60 4.33
N THR A 33 39.68 -1.78 3.77
CA THR A 33 39.21 -2.10 2.43
C THR A 33 37.74 -1.76 2.43
N LEU A 34 37.33 -0.82 1.56
CA LEU A 34 35.93 -0.63 1.25
C LEU A 34 35.36 -2.02 0.92
N PRO A 35 34.19 -2.41 1.46
CA PRO A 35 33.50 -3.58 0.95
C PRO A 35 33.05 -3.24 -0.47
N GLU A 36 33.94 -3.44 -1.44
CA GLU A 36 33.67 -3.37 -2.86
C GLU A 36 32.99 -4.68 -3.24
N GLY A 37 31.68 -4.71 -2.99
CA GLY A 37 30.80 -5.79 -3.39
C GLY A 37 29.47 -5.20 -3.85
N PRO A 38 28.77 -5.83 -4.81
CA PRO A 38 27.48 -5.34 -5.25
C PRO A 38 26.55 -5.26 -4.03
N SER A 39 26.03 -4.06 -3.73
CA SER A 39 25.05 -3.89 -2.66
C SER A 39 23.84 -4.73 -3.02
N GLN A 40 23.63 -5.84 -2.33
CA GLN A 40 22.53 -6.74 -2.62
C GLN A 40 21.22 -5.98 -2.35
N ARG A 41 20.53 -5.58 -3.42
CA ARG A 41 19.23 -4.93 -3.31
C ARG A 41 18.21 -6.03 -2.98
N LEU A 42 18.04 -6.30 -1.69
CA LEU A 42 17.09 -7.30 -1.22
C LEU A 42 15.67 -6.80 -1.49
N LEU A 43 14.96 -7.51 -2.36
CA LEU A 43 13.53 -7.30 -2.59
C LEU A 43 12.81 -7.64 -1.28
N ARG A 44 12.01 -6.72 -0.74
CA ARG A 44 11.21 -6.99 0.46
C ARG A 44 10.21 -8.09 0.13
N THR A 45 10.37 -9.25 0.75
CA THR A 45 9.38 -10.32 0.71
C THR A 45 8.35 -10.06 1.80
N HIS A 46 7.07 -10.12 1.43
CA HIS A 46 5.98 -10.11 2.39
C HIS A 46 5.62 -11.57 2.69
N PRO A 47 5.50 -11.99 3.96
CA PRO A 47 5.06 -13.34 4.30
C PRO A 47 3.63 -13.53 3.78
N THR A 48 3.46 -14.43 2.82
CA THR A 48 2.15 -14.88 2.36
C THR A 48 1.70 -15.99 3.28
N THR A 49 0.68 -15.77 4.08
CA THR A 49 0.00 -16.85 4.79
C THR A 49 -0.66 -17.72 3.73
N TYR A 50 -0.12 -18.91 3.48
CA TYR A 50 -0.72 -19.89 2.58
C TYR A 50 -2.00 -20.42 3.22
N GLU A 51 -3.12 -19.76 2.94
CA GLU A 51 -4.50 -20.27 2.95
C GLU A 51 -5.32 -19.26 2.13
N ASP A 52 -4.87 -18.92 0.93
CA ASP A 52 -5.79 -18.46 -0.11
C ASP A 52 -5.07 -18.36 -1.44
N ASP A 53 -5.55 -19.16 -2.39
CA ASP A 53 -5.42 -18.91 -3.83
C ASP A 53 -6.33 -17.74 -4.25
N ASP A 54 -6.54 -16.76 -3.37
CA ASP A 54 -7.24 -15.52 -3.64
C ASP A 54 -6.20 -14.46 -4.00
N SER A 55 -5.47 -14.72 -5.07
CA SER A 55 -5.27 -13.63 -6.03
C SER A 55 -6.68 -13.20 -6.40
N GLU A 56 -7.19 -12.12 -5.80
CA GLU A 56 -8.51 -11.54 -6.10
C GLU A 56 -8.58 -11.18 -7.59
N GLU A 57 -8.78 -12.20 -8.43
CA GLU A 57 -9.15 -12.09 -9.83
C GLU A 57 -10.55 -11.48 -9.82
N ARG A 58 -10.59 -10.15 -9.77
CA ARG A 58 -11.77 -9.31 -10.05
C ARG A 58 -13.08 -9.97 -9.63
N GLY A 59 -13.37 -10.03 -8.33
CA GLY A 59 -14.65 -10.43 -7.74
C GLY A 59 -15.52 -11.33 -8.63
N LYS A 60 -15.40 -12.64 -8.46
CA LYS A 60 -16.14 -13.65 -9.24
C LYS A 60 -17.64 -13.32 -9.22
N PHE A 61 -18.22 -12.95 -10.36
CA PHE A 61 -19.67 -12.72 -10.47
C PHE A 61 -20.43 -13.99 -10.09
N THR A 62 -21.51 -13.83 -9.33
CA THR A 62 -22.47 -14.92 -9.08
C THR A 62 -23.13 -15.35 -10.39
N GLU A 63 -23.67 -16.58 -10.44
CA GLU A 63 -24.37 -17.06 -11.63
C GLU A 63 -25.60 -16.20 -11.98
N ALA A 64 -26.31 -15.72 -10.96
CA ALA A 64 -27.45 -14.82 -11.11
C ALA A 64 -27.04 -13.47 -11.72
N GLU A 65 -25.97 -12.85 -11.22
CA GLU A 65 -25.43 -11.60 -11.79
C GLU A 65 -24.97 -11.79 -13.23
N LYS A 66 -24.27 -12.90 -13.54
CA LYS A 66 -23.87 -13.21 -14.91
C LYS A 66 -25.08 -13.35 -15.83
N ALA A 67 -26.13 -14.03 -15.39
CA ALA A 67 -27.36 -14.18 -16.16
C ALA A 67 -28.04 -12.83 -16.41
N LEU A 68 -28.14 -11.99 -15.38
CA LEU A 68 -28.69 -10.63 -15.48
C LEU A 68 -27.87 -9.76 -16.45
N PHE A 69 -26.54 -9.73 -16.30
CA PHE A 69 -25.69 -8.92 -17.16
C PHE A 69 -25.68 -9.41 -18.60
N LYS A 70 -25.83 -10.72 -18.81
CA LYS A 70 -26.00 -11.31 -20.14
C LYS A 70 -27.30 -10.86 -20.80
N THR A 71 -28.42 -10.84 -20.08
CA THR A 71 -29.70 -10.38 -20.63
C THR A 71 -29.68 -8.88 -20.91
N MET A 72 -29.13 -8.07 -20.00
CA MET A 72 -28.95 -6.63 -20.22
C MET A 72 -28.09 -6.34 -21.45
N LYS A 73 -26.96 -7.04 -21.60
CA LYS A 73 -26.10 -6.93 -22.79
C LYS A 73 -26.84 -7.35 -24.07
N ALA A 74 -27.61 -8.44 -24.02
CA ALA A 74 -28.40 -8.91 -25.17
C ALA A 74 -29.50 -7.92 -25.57
N ASN A 75 -30.07 -7.19 -24.61
CA ASN A 75 -31.03 -6.11 -24.84
C ASN A 75 -30.38 -4.81 -25.34
N GLY A 76 -29.05 -4.77 -25.45
CA GLY A 76 -28.31 -3.57 -25.86
C GLY A 76 -28.20 -2.49 -24.77
N GLU A 77 -28.47 -2.82 -23.50
CA GLU A 77 -28.35 -1.85 -22.41
C GLU A 77 -26.88 -1.45 -22.20
N THR A 78 -26.61 -0.15 -22.26
CA THR A 78 -25.28 0.39 -22.00
C THR A 78 -25.02 0.54 -20.50
N HIS A 79 -23.76 0.74 -20.11
CA HIS A 79 -23.45 1.11 -18.73
C HIS A 79 -24.12 2.44 -18.30
N GLY A 80 -24.46 3.31 -19.26
CA GLY A 80 -25.16 4.56 -19.01
C GLY A 80 -26.62 4.31 -18.62
N ASP A 81 -27.28 3.43 -19.35
CA ASP A 81 -28.67 3.02 -19.06
C ASP A 81 -28.77 2.35 -17.70
N TYR A 82 -27.78 1.51 -17.37
CA TYR A 82 -27.73 0.88 -16.06
C TYR A 82 -27.49 1.89 -14.92
N ALA A 83 -26.65 2.91 -15.14
CA ALA A 83 -26.49 4.00 -14.18
C ALA A 83 -27.79 4.80 -13.96
N VAL A 84 -28.64 4.93 -14.98
CA VAL A 84 -29.95 5.56 -14.86
C VAL A 84 -30.89 4.67 -14.05
N LYS A 85 -30.92 3.36 -14.33
CA LYS A 85 -31.71 2.36 -13.59
C LYS A 85 -31.38 2.34 -12.10
N LEU A 86 -30.10 2.52 -11.77
CA LEU A 86 -29.59 2.60 -10.40
C LEU A 86 -29.71 4.00 -9.77
N GLY A 87 -30.19 5.01 -10.50
CA GLY A 87 -30.34 6.39 -10.00
C GLY A 87 -29.03 7.15 -9.79
N ILE A 88 -27.88 6.58 -10.11
CA ILE A 88 -26.55 7.17 -9.88
C ILE A 88 -26.04 8.02 -11.05
N ALA A 89 -26.73 8.06 -12.19
CA ALA A 89 -26.28 8.76 -13.40
C ALA A 89 -25.87 10.22 -13.15
N LYS A 90 -26.65 10.95 -12.33
CA LYS A 90 -26.35 12.35 -11.97
C LYS A 90 -25.13 12.46 -11.05
N ALA A 91 -24.97 11.52 -10.12
CA ALA A 91 -23.84 11.47 -9.21
C ALA A 91 -22.54 11.13 -9.95
N LEU A 92 -22.58 10.24 -10.94
CA LEU A 92 -21.43 9.93 -11.80
C LEU A 92 -20.94 11.18 -12.54
N ARG A 93 -21.84 11.91 -13.21
CA ARG A 93 -21.49 13.15 -13.94
C ARG A 93 -20.92 14.22 -13.00
N ARG A 94 -21.52 14.41 -11.83
CA ARG A 94 -21.03 15.39 -10.85
C ARG A 94 -19.70 14.97 -10.21
N GLY A 95 -19.52 13.68 -9.97
CA GLY A 95 -18.30 13.10 -9.42
C GLY A 95 -17.10 13.16 -10.36
N GLU A 96 -17.27 13.54 -11.63
CA GLU A 96 -16.14 13.87 -12.51
C GLU A 96 -15.50 15.22 -12.14
N ALA A 97 -16.30 16.18 -11.68
CA ALA A 97 -15.83 17.50 -11.28
C ALA A 97 -15.55 17.61 -9.78
N GLU A 98 -16.30 16.90 -8.94
CA GLU A 98 -16.23 17.02 -7.48
C GLU A 98 -15.78 15.72 -6.81
N SER A 99 -14.59 15.73 -6.22
CA SER A 99 -13.99 14.57 -5.56
C SER A 99 -14.79 14.10 -4.34
N ALA A 100 -15.43 15.01 -3.60
CA ALA A 100 -16.27 14.67 -2.46
C ALA A 100 -17.50 13.84 -2.86
N ILE A 101 -18.18 14.21 -3.95
CA ILE A 101 -19.31 13.45 -4.50
C ILE A 101 -18.82 12.09 -4.99
N ARG A 102 -17.66 12.04 -5.67
CA ARG A 102 -17.07 10.78 -6.13
C ARG A 102 -16.78 9.83 -4.98
N ASN A 103 -16.17 10.31 -3.89
CA ASN A 103 -15.84 9.48 -2.74
C ASN A 103 -17.11 8.93 -2.06
N ARG A 104 -18.16 9.75 -1.93
CA ARG A 104 -19.46 9.30 -1.41
C ARG A 104 -20.11 8.27 -2.33
N LEU A 105 -20.10 8.51 -3.64
CA LEU A 105 -20.64 7.59 -4.64
C LEU A 105 -19.89 6.25 -4.62
N MET A 106 -18.57 6.26 -4.51
CA MET A 106 -17.76 5.03 -4.45
C MET A 106 -18.06 4.15 -3.25
N ALA A 107 -18.64 4.71 -2.18
CA ALA A 107 -19.06 3.98 -0.99
C ALA A 107 -20.48 3.39 -1.10
N THR A 108 -21.21 3.66 -2.20
CA THR A 108 -22.57 3.15 -2.42
C THR A 108 -22.57 1.76 -3.07
N GLU A 109 -23.56 0.94 -2.72
CA GLU A 109 -23.77 -0.38 -3.31
C GLU A 109 -24.12 -0.26 -4.81
N GLU A 110 -24.88 0.76 -5.17
CA GLU A 110 -25.26 1.05 -6.55
C GLU A 110 -24.04 1.31 -7.44
N TYR A 111 -23.04 2.04 -6.93
CA TYR A 111 -21.80 2.22 -7.66
C TYR A 111 -21.04 0.91 -7.83
N ALA A 112 -21.02 0.04 -6.81
CA ALA A 112 -20.39 -1.27 -6.91
C ALA A 112 -21.05 -2.13 -8.00
N MET A 113 -22.39 -2.20 -8.01
CA MET A 113 -23.16 -2.89 -9.05
C MET A 113 -22.90 -2.31 -10.44
N TRP A 114 -22.90 -0.98 -10.58
CA TRP A 114 -22.61 -0.32 -11.85
C TRP A 114 -21.20 -0.65 -12.35
N LYS A 115 -20.19 -0.61 -11.47
CA LYS A 115 -18.80 -0.94 -11.77
C LYS A 115 -18.66 -2.40 -12.21
N GLN A 116 -19.39 -3.31 -11.57
CA GLN A 116 -19.45 -4.72 -11.96
C GLN A 116 -19.98 -4.89 -13.39
N TYR A 117 -21.10 -4.26 -13.74
CA TYR A 117 -21.65 -4.32 -15.10
C TYR A 117 -20.71 -3.68 -16.13
N TYR A 118 -20.10 -2.53 -15.79
CA TYR A 118 -19.10 -1.89 -16.62
C TYR A 118 -17.90 -2.81 -16.90
N ASN A 119 -17.43 -3.53 -15.89
CA ASN A 119 -16.36 -4.51 -16.03
C ASN A 119 -16.80 -5.72 -16.87
N TYR A 120 -18.03 -6.21 -16.70
CA TYR A 120 -18.60 -7.28 -17.52
C TYR A 120 -18.65 -6.92 -19.02
N LEU A 121 -19.04 -5.69 -19.34
CA LEU A 121 -19.07 -5.21 -20.73
C LEU A 121 -17.67 -5.09 -21.34
N ASN A 122 -16.66 -4.70 -20.56
CA ASN A 122 -15.28 -4.54 -21.04
C ASN A 122 -14.44 -5.81 -20.99
N GLY A 123 -14.77 -6.78 -20.14
CA GLY A 123 -14.09 -8.07 -20.06
C GLY A 123 -14.54 -9.08 -21.11
N ASN A 124 -15.68 -8.85 -21.77
CA ASN A 124 -16.22 -9.71 -22.83
C ASN A 124 -16.00 -9.10 -24.23
N LYS A 125 -14.89 -8.38 -24.45
CA LYS A 125 -14.47 -7.82 -25.74
C LYS A 125 -13.39 -8.69 -26.37
#